data_AF-A0A353U0Z4-F1
#
_entry.id   AF-A0A353U0Z4-F1
#
_cell.length_a   1.000
_cell.length_b   1.000
_cell.length_c   1.000
_cell.angle_alpha   90.00
_cell.angle_beta   90.00
_cell.angle_gamma   90.00
#
_symmetry.space_group_name_H-M   'P 1'
#
loop_
_entity.id
_entity.type
_entity.pdbx_description
1 polymer ?
#
loop_
_entity_poly.entity_id
_entity_poly.type
_entity_poly.pdbx_seq_one_letter_code
_entity_poly.pdbx_strand_id
1 'polypeptide(L)' 'NEHLKGILHDKLQSIPGISSTETIISLDESFKRQLPIE' A
#
# COMPACT_ATOMS: atom_id res chain seq x y z
N ASN A 1 -6.41 4.19 6.95
CA ASN A 1 -5.61 3.10 7.56
C ASN A 1 -6.30 1.75 7.53
N GLU A 2 -7.56 1.64 7.97
CA GLU A 2 -8.31 0.37 7.92
C GLU A 2 -8.31 -0.31 6.55
N HIS A 3 -8.45 0.46 5.46
CA HIS A 3 -8.39 -0.08 4.11
C HIS A 3 -7.03 -0.73 3.77
N LEU A 4 -5.91 -0.10 4.15
CA LEU A 4 -4.58 -0.66 3.95
C LEU A 4 -4.41 -1.94 4.75
N LYS A 5 -4.89 -1.96 5.99
CA LYS A 5 -4.86 -3.14 6.86
C LYS A 5 -5.63 -4.32 6.25
N GLY A 6 -6.84 -4.08 5.73
CA GLY A 6 -7.62 -5.12 5.07
C GLY A 6 -6.93 -5.68 3.82
N ILE A 7 -6.26 -4.83 3.02
CA ILE A 7 -5.46 -5.32 1.88
C ILE A 7 -4.29 -6.19 2.36
N LEU A 8 -3.53 -5.72 3.35
CA LEU A 8 -2.35 -6.47 3.82
C LEU A 8 -2.74 -7.79 4.48
N HIS A 9 -3.78 -7.80 5.32
CA HIS A 9 -4.21 -8.98 6.07
C HIS A 9 -5.06 -9.94 5.23
N ASP A 10 -6.17 -9.44 4.67
CA ASP A 10 -7.19 -10.30 4.07
C ASP A 10 -6.84 -10.73 2.64
N LYS A 11 -5.98 -9.95 1.95
CA LYS A 11 -5.59 -10.23 0.56
C LYS A 11 -4.16 -10.71 0.43
N LEU A 12 -3.19 -9.96 0.96
CA LEU A 12 -1.77 -10.27 0.71
C LEU A 12 -1.31 -11.45 1.58
N GLN A 13 -1.52 -11.38 2.90
CA GLN A 13 -1.09 -12.45 3.82
C GLN A 13 -1.94 -13.72 3.72
N SER A 14 -3.13 -13.67 3.13
CA SER A 14 -3.95 -14.87 2.88
C SER A 14 -3.41 -15.76 1.75
N ILE A 15 -2.43 -15.27 0.98
CA ILE A 15 -1.78 -16.05 -0.09
C ILE A 15 -0.97 -17.20 0.53
N PRO A 16 -1.23 -18.46 0.15
CA PRO A 16 -0.47 -19.60 0.65
C PRO A 16 1.03 -19.47 0.38
N GLY A 17 1.84 -19.70 1.42
CA GLY A 17 3.31 -19.61 1.34
C GLY A 17 3.88 -18.26 1.74
N ILE A 18 3.07 -17.23 1.96
CA ILE A 18 3.53 -15.98 2.57
C ILE A 18 3.56 -16.14 4.08
N SER A 19 4.76 -16.10 4.67
CA SER A 19 4.94 -16.21 6.12
C SER A 19 4.82 -14.86 6.84
N SER A 20 5.18 -13.76 6.19
CA SER A 20 5.13 -12.40 6.75
C SER A 20 5.26 -11.35 5.65
N THR A 21 4.78 -10.14 5.92
CA THR A 21 4.95 -8.99 5.03
C THR A 21 5.45 -7.78 5.82
N GLU A 22 6.44 -7.09 5.28
CA GLU A 22 6.90 -5.79 5.78
C GLU A 22 6.42 -4.71 4.81
N THR A 23 5.86 -3.62 5.34
CA THR A 23 5.32 -2.52 4.52
C THR A 23 5.90 -1.20 5.01
N ILE A 24 6.62 -0.51 4.13
CA ILE A 24 7.19 0.82 4.40
C ILE A 24 6.17 1.86 3.93
N ILE A 25 5.73 2.73 4.85
CA ILE A 25 4.74 3.78 4.58
C ILE A 25 5.44 5.13 4.62
N SER A 26 5.40 5.86 3.51
CA SER A 26 5.78 7.28 3.48
C SER A 26 4.63 8.14 3.98
N LEU A 27 4.88 8.95 5.01
CA LEU A 27 3.90 9.90 5.57
C LEU A 27 4.03 11.31 4.99
N ASP A 28 5.03 11.54 4.14
CA ASP A 28 5.25 12.82 3.48
C ASP A 28 4.21 13.08 2.39
N GLU A 29 3.56 14.24 2.45
CA GLU A 29 2.62 14.68 1.43
C GLU A 29 3.39 15.14 0.18
N SER A 30 3.58 14.22 -0.77
CA SER A 30 4.16 14.53 -2.06
C SER A 30 3.13 15.27 -2.91
N PHE A 31 3.33 16.58 -3.14
CA PHE A 31 2.58 17.33 -4.14
C PHE A 31 2.80 16.69 -5.52
N LYS A 32 1.89 15.79 -5.94
CA LYS A 32 1.96 15.17 -7.27
C LYS A 32 1.62 16.24 -8.29
N ARG A 33 2.63 16.95 -8.80
CA ARG A 33 2.50 17.71 -10.04
C ARG A 33 2.16 16.71 -11.14
N GLN A 34 0.90 16.65 -11.53
CA GLN A 34 0.51 16.02 -12.78
C GLN A 34 1.07 16.91 -13.89
N LEU A 35 1.85 16.34 -14.80
CA LEU A 35 2.22 17.06 -16.02
C LEU A 35 0.90 17.39 -16.75
N PRO A 36 0.68 18.65 -17.18
CA PRO A 36 -0.51 18.98 -17.96
C PRO A 36 -0.52 18.09 -19.21
N ILE A 37 -1.66 17.45 -19.46
CA ILE A 37 -1.90 16.70 -20.68
C ILE A 37 -2.32 17.75 -21.72
N GLU A 38 -1.51 17.96 -22.75
CA GLU A 38 -1.86 18.78 -23.92
C GLU A 38 -2.78 18.02 -24.88
#